data_AF-A0A6N1AX17-F1
#
_entry.id   AF-A0A6N1AX17-F1
#
_cell.length_a   1.000
_cell.length_b   1.000
_cell.length_c   1.000
_cell.angle_alpha   90.00
_cell.angle_beta   90.00
_cell.angle_gamma   90.00
#
_symmetry.space_group_name_H-M   'P 1'
#
loop_
_entity.id
_entity.type
_entity.pdbx_description
1 polymer ?
#
loop_
_entity_poly.entity_id
_entity_poly.type
_entity_poly.pdbx_seq_one_letter_code
_entity_poly.pdbx_strand_id
1 'polypeptide(L)'
;MDDTLAGAGAGLAAGMVTGAAGAAPLIAALESASPDRAAARAAAQAAIDWDEVHGKLARRTADMEATFAGHGPWADAVLARRAEELAEIPQLHGEESAGVPMLVARGAETLYGLELRHLGHIVPMPRLARVPGAPPAVLGVIAVAGRVMRLFDLDRLCNGPSAGLSAALSRTGAETDPSGYAVVLRTGAGRPAALRVREVERVSDIVPPRTAAPTEAGPLVRAIAADRMAILDMAALLDLVKT
;
A
#
# COMPACT_ATOMS: atom_id res chain seq x y z
N MET A 1 18.00 40.88 24.68
CA MET A 1 17.12 42.02 24.92
C MET A 1 17.85 43.23 24.37
N ASP A 2 17.58 43.54 23.10
CA ASP A 2 17.95 44.81 22.50
C ASP A 2 16.86 45.14 21.48
N ASP A 3 16.35 46.35 21.64
CA ASP A 3 15.17 46.89 21.00
C ASP A 3 15.43 47.39 19.58
N THR A 4 14.40 47.15 18.78
CA THR A 4 13.96 47.74 17.51
C THR A 4 14.28 49.24 17.34
N LEU A 5 14.77 49.62 16.15
CA LEU A 5 14.76 50.99 15.63
C LEU A 5 14.39 51.03 14.13
N ALA A 6 13.70 52.13 13.78
CA ALA A 6 13.48 52.74 12.46
C ALA A 6 12.36 52.14 11.57
N GLY A 7 11.34 52.88 11.09
CA GLY A 7 11.07 54.32 11.07
C GLY A 7 11.51 55.03 9.78
N ALA A 8 10.58 55.24 8.83
CA ALA A 8 10.52 56.28 7.76
C ALA A 8 9.24 55.99 6.90
N GLY A 9 8.25 56.85 6.63
CA GLY A 9 8.21 58.32 6.41
C GLY A 9 8.74 58.65 5.01
N ALA A 10 8.09 59.32 4.04
CA ALA A 10 6.81 60.02 3.94
C ALA A 10 6.59 60.50 2.46
N GLY A 11 5.35 60.85 2.10
CA GLY A 11 4.98 61.90 1.12
C GLY A 11 4.97 61.51 -0.38
N LEU A 12 4.19 62.12 -1.28
CA LEU A 12 3.14 63.16 -1.24
C LEU A 12 2.42 63.15 -2.62
N ALA A 13 1.24 63.76 -2.66
CA ALA A 13 0.25 63.81 -3.75
C ALA A 13 0.69 64.41 -5.10
N ALA A 14 -0.03 64.06 -6.19
CA ALA A 14 -0.87 64.96 -7.03
C ALA A 14 -1.09 64.44 -8.48
N GLY A 15 -2.28 64.72 -9.05
CA GLY A 15 -2.43 64.99 -10.50
C GLY A 15 -3.43 64.13 -11.30
N MET A 16 -4.54 64.75 -11.72
CA MET A 16 -5.60 64.23 -12.61
C MET A 16 -5.19 64.19 -14.10
N VAL A 17 -5.89 63.37 -14.93
CA VAL A 17 -6.66 63.74 -16.16
C VAL A 17 -6.75 62.61 -17.22
N THR A 18 -8.00 62.14 -17.45
CA THR A 18 -8.72 61.67 -18.67
C THR A 18 -8.18 60.58 -19.62
N GLY A 19 -9.08 59.65 -20.00
CA GLY A 19 -9.22 59.21 -21.41
C GLY A 19 -9.70 57.77 -21.69
N ALA A 20 -10.87 57.66 -22.35
CA ALA A 20 -11.38 56.56 -23.21
C ALA A 20 -11.74 55.19 -22.56
N ALA A 21 -13.00 54.84 -22.35
CA ALA A 21 -14.03 54.40 -23.32
C ALA A 21 -13.87 52.95 -23.83
N GLY A 22 -14.85 52.09 -23.47
CA GLY A 22 -15.27 50.93 -24.27
C GLY A 22 -15.05 49.55 -23.65
N ALA A 23 -16.09 48.98 -23.00
CA ALA A 23 -16.43 47.54 -23.00
C ALA A 23 -17.56 47.16 -22.00
N ALA A 24 -18.56 48.03 -21.80
CA ALA A 24 -19.86 47.61 -21.27
C ALA A 24 -20.79 47.44 -22.49
N PRO A 25 -20.90 46.22 -23.07
CA PRO A 25 -22.23 45.61 -23.06
C PRO A 25 -22.19 44.08 -23.21
N LEU A 26 -21.58 43.34 -22.28
CA LEU A 26 -21.73 41.86 -22.30
C LEU A 26 -22.05 41.23 -20.94
N ILE A 27 -21.90 41.97 -19.84
CA ILE A 27 -22.29 41.51 -18.50
C ILE A 27 -23.75 41.85 -18.18
N ALA A 28 -24.31 42.93 -18.76
CA ALA A 28 -25.67 43.40 -18.45
C ALA A 28 -26.80 42.59 -19.12
N ALA A 29 -26.50 41.62 -19.99
CA ALA A 29 -27.51 40.86 -20.74
C ALA A 29 -27.81 39.45 -20.16
N LEU A 30 -27.13 39.04 -19.09
CA LEU A 30 -27.38 37.74 -18.42
C LEU A 30 -28.13 37.87 -17.09
N GLU A 31 -28.36 39.09 -16.60
CA GLU A 31 -29.07 39.33 -15.33
C GLU A 31 -30.59 39.55 -15.48
N SER A 32 -31.12 39.62 -16.70
CA SER A 32 -32.57 39.77 -16.94
C SER A 32 -33.35 38.44 -16.99
N ALA A 33 -32.72 37.32 -16.63
CA ALA A 33 -33.39 36.02 -16.58
C ALA A 33 -34.08 35.78 -15.21
N SER A 34 -35.30 36.30 -15.12
CA SER A 34 -36.42 35.82 -14.28
C SER A 34 -36.21 35.75 -12.74
N PRO A 35 -36.97 36.55 -11.95
CA PRO A 35 -36.96 36.47 -10.48
C PRO A 35 -37.41 35.10 -9.94
N ASP A 36 -38.03 34.27 -10.79
CA ASP A 36 -38.54 32.94 -10.45
C ASP A 36 -37.42 31.92 -10.20
N ARG A 37 -36.25 32.07 -10.85
CA ARG A 37 -35.07 31.20 -10.60
C ARG A 37 -34.32 31.57 -9.32
N ALA A 38 -34.27 32.86 -8.98
CA ALA A 38 -33.65 33.32 -7.73
C ALA A 38 -34.50 32.89 -6.52
N ALA A 39 -35.83 33.01 -6.63
CA ALA A 39 -36.76 32.53 -5.60
C ALA A 39 -36.75 31.00 -5.47
N ALA A 40 -36.70 30.24 -6.59
CA ALA A 40 -36.61 28.78 -6.55
C ALA A 40 -35.28 28.26 -5.97
N ARG A 41 -34.16 28.95 -6.22
CA ARG A 41 -32.85 28.59 -5.65
C ARG A 41 -32.75 28.93 -4.16
N ALA A 42 -33.33 30.05 -3.74
CA ALA A 42 -33.46 30.41 -2.33
C ALA A 42 -34.41 29.45 -1.57
N ALA A 43 -35.52 29.03 -2.19
CA ALA A 43 -36.44 28.04 -1.63
C ALA A 43 -35.81 26.63 -1.54
N ALA A 44 -34.95 26.25 -2.49
CA ALA A 44 -34.20 24.99 -2.43
C ALA A 44 -33.08 25.00 -1.37
N GLN A 45 -32.49 26.16 -1.08
CA GLN A 45 -31.53 26.34 0.01
C GLN A 45 -32.18 26.46 1.40
N ALA A 46 -33.49 26.72 1.45
CA ALA A 46 -34.28 26.76 2.69
C ALA A 46 -34.74 25.38 3.20
N ALA A 47 -34.38 24.28 2.55
CA ALA A 47 -34.86 22.94 2.90
C ALA A 47 -33.80 21.97 3.45
N ILE A 48 -32.54 22.40 3.56
CA ILE A 48 -31.49 21.58 4.19
C ILE A 48 -31.13 22.23 5.51
N ASP A 49 -31.55 21.60 6.61
CA ASP A 49 -31.10 21.94 7.95
C ASP A 49 -29.62 21.54 8.08
N TRP A 50 -28.74 22.51 7.81
CA TRP A 50 -27.30 22.32 7.89
C TRP A 50 -26.80 22.06 9.31
N ASP A 51 -27.52 22.51 10.34
CA ASP A 51 -27.16 22.22 11.73
C ASP A 51 -27.45 20.75 12.06
N GLU A 52 -28.55 20.20 11.54
CA GLU A 52 -28.84 18.77 11.64
C GLU A 52 -27.79 17.92 10.88
N VAL A 53 -27.41 18.35 9.68
CA VAL A 53 -26.38 17.67 8.87
C VAL A 53 -25.02 17.71 9.56
N HIS A 54 -24.59 18.87 10.08
CA HIS A 54 -23.36 18.99 10.85
C HIS A 54 -23.40 18.15 12.13
N GLY A 55 -24.52 18.14 12.85
CA GLY A 55 -24.70 17.29 14.03
C GLY A 55 -24.66 15.79 13.70
N LYS A 56 -25.21 15.37 12.56
CA LYS A 56 -25.12 13.98 12.07
C LYS A 56 -23.69 13.62 11.66
N LEU A 57 -22.99 14.51 10.96
CA LEU A 57 -21.61 14.29 10.55
C LEU A 57 -20.67 14.23 11.76
N ALA A 58 -20.78 15.16 12.70
CA ALA A 58 -19.97 15.19 13.91
C ALA A 58 -20.13 13.91 14.75
N ARG A 59 -21.35 13.39 14.89
CA ARG A 59 -21.61 12.10 15.56
C ARG A 59 -20.93 10.94 14.85
N ARG A 60 -21.07 10.83 13.52
CA ARG A 60 -20.43 9.76 12.74
C ARG A 60 -18.91 9.85 12.78
N THR A 61 -18.35 11.06 12.73
CA THR A 61 -16.91 11.27 12.84
C THR A 61 -16.41 10.87 14.22
N ALA A 62 -17.11 11.24 15.29
CA ALA A 62 -16.75 10.85 16.66
C ALA A 62 -16.83 9.33 16.87
N ASP A 63 -17.88 8.67 16.35
CA ASP A 63 -18.03 7.21 16.42
C ASP A 63 -16.89 6.50 15.65
N MET A 64 -16.51 7.06 14.50
CA MET A 64 -15.42 6.56 13.68
C MET A 64 -14.06 6.78 14.37
N GLU A 65 -13.81 7.96 14.93
CA GLU A 65 -12.61 8.27 15.70
C GLU A 65 -12.47 7.39 16.95
N ALA A 66 -13.56 7.13 17.66
CA ALA A 66 -13.58 6.20 18.79
C ALA A 66 -13.18 4.78 18.36
N THR A 67 -13.69 4.34 17.20
CA THR A 67 -13.33 3.04 16.60
C THR A 67 -11.84 2.98 16.24
N PHE A 68 -11.29 4.03 15.63
CA PHE A 68 -9.86 4.13 15.30
C PHE A 68 -8.97 4.27 16.54
N ALA A 69 -9.47 4.86 17.62
CA ALA A 69 -8.80 4.95 18.92
C ALA A 69 -8.83 3.63 19.72
N GLY A 70 -9.46 2.58 19.18
CA GLY A 70 -9.51 1.26 19.81
C GLY A 70 -10.60 1.13 20.88
N HIS A 71 -11.65 1.94 20.82
CA HIS A 71 -12.79 1.90 21.73
C HIS A 71 -14.10 1.60 20.97
N GLY A 72 -15.07 0.99 21.65
CA GLY A 72 -16.40 0.71 21.11
C GLY A 72 -16.63 -0.78 20.82
N PRO A 73 -17.89 -1.18 20.53
CA PRO A 73 -18.32 -2.59 20.57
C PRO A 73 -17.58 -3.50 19.59
N TRP A 74 -17.15 -2.97 18.46
CA TRP A 74 -16.32 -3.72 17.50
C TRP A 74 -14.87 -3.91 18.01
N ALA A 75 -14.27 -2.84 18.56
CA ALA A 75 -12.93 -2.93 19.15
C ALA A 75 -12.93 -3.88 20.36
N ASP A 76 -13.96 -3.82 21.21
CA ASP A 76 -14.15 -4.71 22.34
C ASP A 76 -14.30 -6.17 21.89
N ALA A 77 -15.07 -6.43 20.84
CA ALA A 77 -15.22 -7.78 20.28
C ALA A 77 -13.90 -8.32 19.70
N VAL A 78 -13.10 -7.48 19.04
CA VAL A 78 -11.77 -7.85 18.54
C VAL A 78 -10.79 -8.09 19.68
N LEU A 79 -10.82 -7.26 20.72
CA LEU A 79 -9.98 -7.44 21.91
C LEU A 79 -10.36 -8.68 22.71
N ALA A 80 -11.65 -8.99 22.84
CA ALA A 80 -12.13 -10.21 23.48
C ALA A 80 -11.68 -11.46 22.72
N ARG A 81 -11.87 -11.49 21.39
CA ARG A 81 -11.36 -12.55 20.52
C ARG A 81 -9.84 -12.75 20.70
N ARG A 82 -9.07 -11.66 20.69
CA ARG A 82 -7.61 -11.73 20.87
C ARG A 82 -7.23 -12.16 22.28
N ALA A 83 -7.98 -11.75 23.30
CA ALA A 83 -7.77 -12.18 24.67
C ALA A 83 -8.05 -13.69 24.80
N GLU A 84 -9.05 -14.24 24.12
CA GLU A 84 -9.29 -15.68 24.03
C GLU A 84 -8.14 -16.41 23.32
N GLU A 85 -7.66 -15.88 22.19
CA GLU A 85 -6.49 -16.42 21.46
C GLU A 85 -5.20 -16.37 22.30
N LEU A 86 -5.02 -15.34 23.14
CA LEU A 86 -3.85 -15.19 24.03
C LEU A 86 -4.00 -15.94 25.36
N ALA A 87 -5.24 -16.18 25.81
CA ALA A 87 -5.55 -16.91 27.03
C ALA A 87 -5.40 -18.43 26.85
N GLU A 88 -5.27 -18.91 25.62
CA GLU A 88 -4.78 -20.26 25.35
C GLU A 88 -3.34 -20.37 25.87
N ILE A 89 -3.22 -20.82 27.12
CA ILE A 89 -1.94 -21.05 27.79
C ILE A 89 -1.12 -21.96 26.88
N PRO A 90 0.05 -21.51 26.37
CA PRO A 90 0.93 -22.36 25.60
C PRO A 90 1.22 -23.58 26.46
N GLN A 91 0.78 -24.75 26.01
CA GLN A 91 1.16 -26.00 26.64
C GLN A 91 2.69 -26.08 26.55
N LEU A 92 3.37 -25.74 27.64
CA LEU A 92 4.79 -25.96 27.84
C LEU A 92 5.03 -27.47 27.97
N HIS A 93 4.85 -28.18 26.87
CA HIS A 93 5.18 -29.59 26.74
C HIS A 93 6.27 -29.72 25.67
N GLY A 94 7.52 -29.65 26.14
CA GLY A 94 8.50 -30.70 25.88
C GLY A 94 8.94 -30.91 24.44
N GLU A 95 9.45 -29.86 23.81
CA GLU A 95 10.46 -29.82 22.75
C GLU A 95 10.39 -28.35 22.27
N GLU A 96 11.48 -27.59 22.38
CA GLU A 96 11.57 -26.34 21.63
C GLU A 96 11.21 -26.68 20.19
N SER A 97 10.03 -26.27 19.71
CA SER A 97 9.60 -26.58 18.36
C SER A 97 10.69 -26.07 17.44
N ALA A 98 11.51 -26.99 16.91
CA ALA A 98 12.68 -26.63 16.13
C ALA A 98 12.17 -25.72 15.01
N GLY A 99 12.54 -24.45 15.06
CA GLY A 99 12.05 -23.46 14.12
C GLY A 99 12.39 -23.91 12.70
N VAL A 100 11.55 -23.54 11.74
CA VAL A 100 11.87 -23.83 10.34
C VAL A 100 12.89 -22.77 9.88
N PRO A 101 14.04 -23.16 9.33
CA PRO A 101 15.01 -22.19 8.83
C PRO A 101 14.44 -21.46 7.62
N MET A 102 14.23 -20.16 7.77
CA MET A 102 13.64 -19.29 6.75
C MET A 102 14.61 -18.19 6.34
N LEU A 103 14.59 -17.86 5.05
CA LEU A 103 15.10 -16.62 4.52
C LEU A 103 14.06 -15.53 4.77
N VAL A 104 14.46 -14.49 5.49
CA VAL A 104 13.69 -13.26 5.66
C VAL A 104 14.14 -12.27 4.58
N ALA A 105 13.22 -11.84 3.74
CA ALA A 105 13.49 -10.93 2.64
C ALA A 105 12.42 -9.85 2.54
N ARG A 106 12.81 -8.65 2.12
CA ARG A 106 11.92 -7.49 1.99
C ARG A 106 11.49 -7.29 0.54
N GLY A 107 10.18 -7.16 0.34
CA GLY A 107 9.58 -6.64 -0.90
C GLY A 107 9.48 -5.12 -0.90
N ALA A 108 8.45 -4.57 -1.53
CA ALA A 108 8.19 -3.13 -1.51
C ALA A 108 7.76 -2.65 -0.12
N GLU A 109 6.74 -3.29 0.46
CA GLU A 109 6.15 -2.92 1.75
C GLU A 109 5.93 -4.13 2.66
N THR A 110 6.27 -5.33 2.19
CA THR A 110 5.99 -6.59 2.87
C THR A 110 7.30 -7.32 3.20
N LEU A 111 7.39 -7.86 4.41
CA LEU A 111 8.44 -8.77 4.82
C LEU A 111 7.99 -10.21 4.53
N TYR A 112 8.83 -10.99 3.85
CA TYR A 112 8.51 -12.36 3.44
C TYR A 112 9.42 -13.37 4.13
N GLY A 113 8.81 -14.45 4.61
CA GLY A 113 9.50 -15.65 5.08
C GLY A 113 9.44 -16.75 4.03
N LEU A 114 10.60 -17.16 3.51
CA LEU A 114 10.73 -18.26 2.55
C LEU A 114 11.52 -19.41 3.17
N GLU A 115 10.97 -20.61 3.16
CA GLU A 115 11.65 -21.77 3.74
C GLU A 115 12.92 -22.14 2.95
N LEU A 116 14.07 -22.18 3.63
CA LEU A 116 15.39 -22.31 2.99
C LEU A 116 15.55 -23.59 2.16
N ARG A 117 14.88 -24.68 2.54
CA ARG A 117 14.96 -25.98 1.84
C ARG A 117 14.55 -25.90 0.36
N HIS A 118 13.73 -24.92 0.00
CA HIS A 118 13.26 -24.70 -1.38
C HIS A 118 14.10 -23.68 -2.15
N LEU A 119 15.13 -23.10 -1.52
CA LEU A 119 15.96 -22.05 -2.11
C LEU A 119 17.33 -22.61 -2.52
N GLY A 120 17.83 -22.15 -3.66
CA GLY A 120 19.11 -22.55 -4.25
C GLY A 120 20.22 -21.57 -3.92
N HIS A 121 20.30 -20.50 -4.70
CA HIS A 121 21.31 -19.44 -4.58
C HIS A 121 20.63 -18.09 -4.45
N ILE A 122 21.24 -17.20 -3.69
CA ILE A 122 20.88 -15.78 -3.65
C ILE A 122 22.00 -15.04 -4.34
N VAL A 123 21.67 -14.29 -5.39
CA VAL A 123 22.65 -13.48 -6.12
C VAL A 123 22.18 -12.04 -6.19
N PRO A 124 23.09 -11.04 -6.16
CA PRO A 124 22.75 -9.67 -6.56
C PRO A 124 22.08 -9.69 -7.93
N MET A 125 21.13 -8.77 -8.18
CA MET A 125 20.31 -8.82 -9.38
C MET A 125 21.17 -8.93 -10.66
N PRO A 126 21.08 -10.03 -11.41
CA PRO A 126 21.78 -10.17 -12.68
C PRO A 126 21.13 -9.30 -13.76
N ARG A 127 21.77 -9.27 -14.94
CA ARG A 127 21.17 -8.60 -16.10
C ARG A 127 19.82 -9.23 -16.46
N LEU A 128 18.77 -8.42 -16.42
CA LEU A 128 17.40 -8.81 -16.78
C LEU A 128 17.15 -8.61 -18.27
N ALA A 129 16.71 -9.66 -18.96
CA ALA A 129 16.17 -9.58 -20.31
C ALA A 129 14.63 -9.65 -20.23
N ARG A 130 13.96 -8.55 -20.59
CA ARG A 130 12.49 -8.48 -20.58
C ARG A 130 11.89 -9.34 -21.68
N VAL A 131 10.84 -10.07 -21.35
CA VAL A 131 10.10 -10.91 -22.31
C VAL A 131 8.85 -10.16 -22.75
N PRO A 132 8.68 -9.87 -24.06
CA PRO A 132 7.47 -9.22 -24.56
C PRO A 132 6.21 -10.05 -24.27
N GLY A 133 5.13 -9.39 -23.86
CA GLY A 133 3.85 -10.05 -23.59
C GLY A 133 3.83 -10.96 -22.37
N ALA A 134 4.86 -10.93 -21.53
CA ALA A 134 4.91 -11.72 -20.31
C ALA A 134 3.82 -11.25 -19.30
N PRO A 135 3.24 -12.18 -18.51
CA PRO A 135 2.33 -11.82 -17.43
C PRO A 135 2.98 -10.81 -16.46
N PRO A 136 2.20 -9.93 -15.80
CA PRO A 136 2.75 -8.86 -14.95
C PRO A 136 3.71 -9.34 -13.85
N ALA A 137 3.49 -10.56 -13.32
CA ALA A 137 4.34 -11.16 -12.30
C ALA A 137 5.71 -11.63 -12.83
N VAL A 138 5.86 -11.83 -14.15
CA VAL A 138 7.12 -12.22 -14.79
C VAL A 138 7.86 -10.97 -15.23
N LEU A 139 9.02 -10.70 -14.63
CA LEU A 139 9.88 -9.58 -15.03
C LEU A 139 10.63 -9.87 -16.33
N GLY A 140 10.92 -11.15 -16.58
CA GLY A 140 11.63 -11.61 -17.76
C GLY A 140 12.48 -12.84 -17.48
N VAL A 141 13.66 -12.90 -18.07
CA VAL A 141 14.64 -13.96 -17.86
C VAL A 141 15.98 -13.41 -17.40
N ILE A 142 16.67 -14.18 -16.57
CA ILE A 142 18.02 -13.92 -16.08
C ILE A 142 18.89 -15.15 -16.31
N ALA A 143 20.21 -14.97 -16.28
CA ALA A 143 21.17 -16.06 -16.29
C ALA A 143 21.93 -16.09 -14.95
N VAL A 144 21.88 -17.23 -14.27
CA VAL A 144 22.65 -17.47 -13.04
C VAL A 144 23.44 -18.76 -13.23
N ALA A 145 24.76 -18.69 -13.02
CA ALA A 145 25.69 -19.81 -13.23
C ALA A 145 25.51 -20.50 -14.60
N GLY A 146 25.36 -19.71 -15.66
CA GLY A 146 25.18 -20.21 -17.04
C GLY A 146 23.81 -20.81 -17.35
N ARG A 147 22.87 -20.81 -16.39
CA ARG A 147 21.50 -21.34 -16.57
C ARG A 147 20.52 -20.19 -16.72
N VAL A 148 19.75 -20.22 -17.82
CA VAL A 148 18.66 -19.26 -18.06
C VAL A 148 17.44 -19.67 -17.22
N MET A 149 16.88 -18.71 -16.50
CA MET A 149 15.71 -18.92 -15.64
C MET A 149 14.75 -17.75 -15.71
N ARG A 150 13.47 -18.01 -15.48
CA ARG A 150 12.44 -16.97 -15.39
C ARG A 150 12.59 -16.23 -14.07
N LEU A 151 12.52 -14.91 -14.12
CA LEU A 151 12.50 -14.06 -12.94
C LEU A 151 11.08 -13.56 -12.70
N PHE A 152 10.56 -13.84 -11.51
CA PHE A 152 9.27 -13.36 -11.04
C PHE A 152 9.46 -12.28 -9.99
N ASP A 153 8.59 -11.27 -9.97
CA ASP A 153 8.54 -10.29 -8.88
C ASP A 153 7.70 -10.83 -7.73
N LEU A 154 8.29 -10.90 -6.52
CA LEU A 154 7.63 -11.52 -5.38
C LEU A 154 6.38 -10.76 -4.94
N ASP A 155 6.40 -9.42 -4.95
CA ASP A 155 5.25 -8.61 -4.57
C ASP A 155 4.10 -8.80 -5.57
N ARG A 156 4.42 -8.83 -6.88
CA ARG A 156 3.41 -9.07 -7.91
C ARG A 156 2.83 -10.48 -7.88
N LEU A 157 3.62 -11.48 -7.48
CA LEU A 157 3.13 -12.84 -7.29
C LEU A 157 2.16 -12.93 -6.11
N CYS A 158 2.49 -12.32 -4.97
CA CYS A 158 1.67 -12.43 -3.76
C CYS A 158 0.38 -11.61 -3.85
N ASN A 159 0.44 -10.41 -4.44
CA ASN A 159 -0.72 -9.51 -4.49
C ASN A 159 -1.69 -9.79 -5.66
N GLY A 160 -1.32 -10.67 -6.59
CA GLY A 160 -2.13 -11.02 -7.76
C GLY A 160 -2.50 -9.82 -8.66
N PRO A 161 -3.37 -10.02 -9.65
CA PRO A 161 -3.82 -8.94 -10.56
C PRO A 161 -4.72 -7.89 -9.88
N SER A 162 -5.24 -8.15 -8.66
CA SER A 162 -6.06 -7.20 -7.89
C SER A 162 -5.26 -5.99 -7.38
N ALA A 163 -3.91 -6.10 -7.37
CA ALA A 163 -3.02 -4.97 -7.09
C ALA A 163 -3.07 -3.85 -8.15
N GLY A 164 -3.83 -4.01 -9.23
CA GLY A 164 -3.96 -3.04 -10.30
C GLY A 164 -4.42 -1.65 -9.84
N LEU A 165 -5.13 -1.51 -8.72
CA LEU A 165 -5.59 -0.21 -8.21
C LEU A 165 -4.52 0.51 -7.36
N SER A 166 -3.76 -0.20 -6.53
CA SER A 166 -2.62 0.37 -5.78
C SER A 166 -1.43 0.63 -6.71
N ALA A 167 -1.12 -0.33 -7.60
CA ALA A 167 -0.09 -0.16 -8.62
C ALA A 167 -0.44 0.94 -9.64
N ALA A 168 -1.74 1.22 -9.87
CA ALA A 168 -2.19 2.34 -10.71
C ALA A 168 -1.88 3.71 -10.11
N LEU A 169 -1.91 3.83 -8.78
CA LEU A 169 -1.52 5.04 -8.04
C LEU A 169 0.00 5.15 -7.89
N SER A 170 0.72 4.02 -7.91
CA SER A 170 2.19 3.98 -7.99
C SER A 170 2.76 4.21 -9.40
N ARG A 171 1.92 4.48 -10.42
CA ARG A 171 2.37 4.74 -11.82
C ARG A 171 3.12 6.06 -12.01
N THR A 172 3.31 6.85 -10.97
CA THR A 172 4.15 8.06 -11.04
C THR A 172 5.62 7.66 -10.93
N GLY A 173 6.19 7.15 -12.03
CA GLY A 173 7.63 7.30 -12.29
C GLY A 173 8.61 6.33 -11.62
N ALA A 174 8.22 5.13 -11.20
CA ALA A 174 9.22 4.11 -10.84
C ALA A 174 9.80 3.48 -12.11
N GLU A 175 10.77 4.16 -12.72
CA GLU A 175 11.87 3.49 -13.40
C GLU A 175 12.29 2.33 -12.49
N THR A 176 11.91 1.12 -12.88
CA THR A 176 11.98 -0.07 -12.03
C THR A 176 13.45 -0.36 -11.86
N ASP A 177 14.05 0.20 -10.81
CA ASP A 177 15.40 -0.10 -10.42
C ASP A 177 15.47 -1.63 -10.28
N PRO A 178 16.27 -2.32 -11.14
CA PRO A 178 16.45 -3.74 -11.01
C PRO A 178 17.21 -4.08 -9.72
N SER A 179 17.57 -3.11 -8.88
CA SER A 179 18.20 -3.35 -7.59
C SER A 179 17.48 -4.40 -6.73
N GLY A 180 18.33 -5.05 -5.95
CA GLY A 180 17.98 -6.12 -5.04
C GLY A 180 18.63 -7.43 -5.45
N TYR A 181 17.94 -8.52 -5.15
CA TYR A 181 18.48 -9.87 -5.22
C TYR A 181 17.55 -10.78 -6.01
N ALA A 182 18.17 -11.71 -6.75
CA ALA A 182 17.49 -12.85 -7.33
C ALA A 182 17.70 -14.07 -6.42
N VAL A 183 16.60 -14.58 -5.86
CA VAL A 183 16.55 -15.79 -5.06
C VAL A 183 16.16 -16.96 -5.96
N VAL A 184 17.10 -17.82 -6.31
CA VAL A 184 16.89 -18.99 -7.16
C VAL A 184 16.10 -20.04 -6.41
N LEU A 185 15.07 -20.61 -7.04
CA LEU A 185 14.22 -21.65 -6.48
C LEU A 185 14.70 -23.05 -6.88
N ARG A 186 14.55 -24.02 -5.98
CA ARG A 186 14.76 -25.45 -6.27
C ARG A 186 13.49 -26.04 -6.88
N THR A 187 13.30 -25.82 -8.18
CA THR A 187 12.11 -26.30 -8.92
C THR A 187 12.14 -27.80 -9.27
N GLY A 188 13.21 -28.53 -8.92
CA GLY A 188 13.38 -29.94 -9.27
C GLY A 188 13.43 -30.15 -10.78
N ALA A 189 12.60 -31.06 -11.30
CA ALA A 189 12.44 -31.30 -12.74
C ALA A 189 11.64 -30.19 -13.48
N GLY A 190 11.09 -29.22 -12.75
CA GLY A 190 10.36 -28.10 -13.32
C GLY A 190 11.26 -27.06 -14.00
N ARG A 191 10.62 -26.15 -14.72
CA ARG A 191 11.29 -25.03 -15.40
C ARG A 191 12.01 -24.12 -14.38
N PRO A 192 13.32 -23.84 -14.54
CA PRO A 192 14.08 -23.00 -13.62
C PRO A 192 13.41 -21.63 -13.39
N ALA A 193 13.33 -21.24 -12.12
CA ALA A 193 12.71 -20.00 -11.69
C ALA A 193 13.50 -19.33 -10.56
N ALA A 194 13.43 -18.01 -10.52
CA ALA A 194 13.94 -17.18 -9.44
C ALA A 194 12.91 -16.10 -9.05
N LEU A 195 13.00 -15.66 -7.81
CA LEU A 195 12.20 -14.57 -7.25
C LEU A 195 13.06 -13.33 -7.10
N ARG A 196 12.53 -12.19 -7.50
CA ARG A 196 13.10 -10.89 -7.21
C ARG A 196 12.62 -10.42 -5.84
N VAL A 197 13.56 -10.07 -4.98
CA VAL A 197 13.32 -9.38 -3.71
C VAL A 197 14.13 -8.09 -3.69
N ARG A 198 13.68 -7.09 -2.94
CA ARG A 198 14.41 -5.82 -2.81
C ARG A 198 15.64 -6.01 -1.94
N GLU A 199 15.47 -6.65 -0.79
CA GLU A 199 16.56 -6.85 0.16
C GLU A 199 16.48 -8.24 0.77
N VAL A 200 17.64 -8.78 1.13
CA VAL A 200 17.77 -9.99 1.92
C VAL A 200 18.21 -9.55 3.31
N GLU A 201 17.35 -9.80 4.30
CA GLU A 201 17.58 -9.35 5.66
C GLU A 201 18.47 -10.31 6.42
N ARG A 202 17.99 -11.54 6.58
CA ARG A 202 18.61 -12.53 7.45
C ARG A 202 18.09 -13.93 7.16
N VAL A 203 18.79 -14.89 7.72
CA VAL A 203 18.29 -16.26 7.91
C VAL A 203 17.97 -16.42 9.39
N SER A 204 16.81 -17.00 9.69
CA SER A 204 16.42 -17.30 11.07
C SER A 204 15.50 -18.50 11.16
N ASP A 205 15.57 -19.20 12.28
CA ASP A 205 14.62 -20.24 12.62
C ASP A 205 13.32 -19.60 13.11
N ILE A 206 12.24 -19.80 12.36
CA ILE A 206 10.92 -19.22 12.64
C ILE A 206 9.96 -20.36 12.91
N VAL A 207 9.29 -20.32 14.06
CA VAL A 207 8.16 -21.19 14.36
C VAL A 207 6.94 -20.62 13.63
N PRO A 208 6.42 -21.29 12.57
CA PRO A 208 5.27 -20.78 11.86
C PRO A 208 4.06 -20.73 12.80
N PRO A 209 3.25 -19.67 12.78
CA PRO A 209 2.03 -19.64 13.56
C PRO A 209 1.07 -20.72 13.04
N ARG A 210 0.28 -21.30 13.95
CA ARG A 210 -0.71 -22.32 13.62
C ARG A 210 -1.92 -21.74 12.88
N THR A 211 -2.18 -20.44 13.09
CA THR A 211 -3.25 -19.69 12.43
C THR A 211 -2.92 -19.44 10.97
N ALA A 212 -3.79 -19.90 10.08
CA ALA A 212 -3.68 -19.62 8.66
C ALA A 212 -3.84 -18.12 8.37
N ALA A 213 -3.21 -17.65 7.30
CA ALA A 213 -3.39 -16.27 6.86
C ALA A 213 -4.85 -16.01 6.45
N PRO A 214 -5.36 -14.77 6.65
CA PRO A 214 -6.66 -14.37 6.12
C PRO A 214 -6.71 -14.57 4.60
N THR A 215 -7.89 -14.89 4.05
CA THR A 215 -8.08 -15.06 2.60
C THR A 215 -7.62 -13.84 1.79
N GLU A 216 -7.69 -12.66 2.38
CA GLU A 216 -7.24 -11.38 1.80
C GLU A 216 -5.72 -11.31 1.56
N ALA A 217 -4.92 -12.10 2.28
CA ALA A 217 -3.46 -12.12 2.13
C ALA A 217 -3.00 -12.79 0.82
N GLY A 218 -3.91 -13.45 0.11
CA GLY A 218 -3.64 -14.09 -1.17
C GLY A 218 -3.23 -15.56 -1.07
N PRO A 219 -3.28 -16.30 -2.19
CA PRO A 219 -3.16 -17.76 -2.21
C PRO A 219 -1.75 -18.28 -1.94
N LEU A 220 -0.74 -17.41 -1.97
CA LEU A 220 0.66 -17.77 -1.73
C LEU A 220 1.09 -17.54 -0.28
N VAL A 221 0.25 -16.92 0.55
CA VAL A 221 0.58 -16.64 1.94
C VAL A 221 -0.05 -17.72 2.82
N ARG A 222 0.80 -18.55 3.44
CA ARG A 222 0.37 -19.61 4.36
C ARG A 222 -0.07 -19.03 5.70
N ALA A 223 0.69 -18.06 6.20
CA ALA A 223 0.59 -17.55 7.55
C ALA A 223 1.18 -16.14 7.65
N ILE A 224 0.79 -15.40 8.69
CA ILE A 224 1.41 -14.09 9.03
C ILE A 224 2.03 -14.22 10.42
N ALA A 225 3.35 -14.09 10.50
CA ALA A 225 4.08 -14.17 11.76
C ALA A 225 3.98 -12.86 12.58
N ALA A 226 4.49 -12.90 13.81
CA ALA A 226 4.76 -11.69 14.58
C ALA A 226 5.65 -10.75 13.74
N ASP A 227 5.41 -9.43 13.80
CA ASP A 227 6.01 -8.36 12.96
C ASP A 227 5.36 -8.08 11.58
N ARG A 228 4.24 -8.74 11.26
CA ARG A 228 3.56 -8.66 9.94
C ARG A 228 4.32 -9.32 8.79
N MET A 229 5.29 -10.20 9.07
CA MET A 229 5.92 -11.02 8.05
C MET A 229 4.95 -12.04 7.46
N ALA A 230 4.83 -12.04 6.13
CA ALA A 230 4.11 -13.04 5.37
C ALA A 230 4.97 -14.29 5.16
N ILE A 231 4.58 -15.40 5.77
CA ILE A 231 5.20 -16.71 5.53
C ILE A 231 4.56 -17.32 4.29
N LEU A 232 5.38 -17.58 3.28
CA LEU A 232 4.90 -18.09 2.00
C LEU A 232 4.63 -19.59 2.04
N ASP A 233 3.56 -20.01 1.36
CA ASP A 233 3.36 -21.40 0.97
C ASP A 233 4.29 -21.73 -0.21
N MET A 234 5.43 -22.33 0.12
CA MET A 234 6.43 -22.68 -0.89
C MET A 234 5.94 -23.78 -1.84
N ALA A 235 4.99 -24.64 -1.44
CA ALA A 235 4.45 -25.65 -2.34
C ALA A 235 3.57 -24.99 -3.40
N ALA A 236 2.63 -24.13 -2.97
CA ALA A 236 1.79 -23.35 -3.88
C ALA A 236 2.63 -22.45 -4.80
N LEU A 237 3.66 -21.79 -4.26
CA LEU A 237 4.57 -20.96 -5.03
C LEU A 237 5.33 -21.77 -6.08
N LEU A 238 5.89 -22.92 -5.71
CA LEU A 238 6.62 -23.78 -6.63
C LEU A 238 5.72 -24.34 -7.74
N ASP A 239 4.48 -24.68 -7.45
CA ASP A 239 3.52 -25.15 -8.45
C ASP A 239 3.08 -24.03 -9.40
N LEU A 240 2.85 -22.83 -8.87
CA LEU A 240 2.56 -21.65 -9.67
C LEU A 240 3.69 -21.35 -10.66
N VAL A 241 4.94 -21.37 -10.20
CA VAL A 241 6.07 -21.09 -11.10
C VAL A 241 6.41 -22.25 -12.02
N LYS A 242 6.03 -23.51 -11.74
CA LYS A 242 6.28 -24.62 -12.67
C LYS A 242 5.49 -24.50 -13.96
N THR A 243 4.28 -23.94 -13.88
CA THR A 243 3.38 -23.69 -15.01
C THR A 243 4.03 -22.69 -16.00
#